data_AF-A0A2E5X8T7-F1
#
_entry.id   AF-A0A2E5X8T7-F1
#
_cell.length_a   1.000
_cell.length_b   1.000
_cell.length_c   1.000
_cell.angle_alpha   90.00
_cell.angle_beta   90.00
_cell.angle_gamma   90.00
#
_symmetry.space_group_name_H-M   'P 1'
#
loop_
_entity.id
_entity.type
_entity.pdbx_description
1 polymer ?
#
loop_
_entity_poly.entity_id
_entity_poly.type
_entity_poly.pdbx_seq_one_letter_code
_entity_poly.pdbx_strand_id
1 'polypeptide(L)' 'MSRDVATIPKRIASIKFSLMDPNEIRKMSAVEVKTADTYKDDGHAYRQGLMDS' A
#
# COMPACT_ATOMS: atom_id res chain seq x y z
N MET A 1 22.89 -22.35 -17.07
CA MET A 1 21.68 -22.89 -16.42
C MET A 1 21.27 -21.97 -15.29
N SER A 2 20.50 -20.92 -15.58
CA SER A 2 19.87 -20.07 -14.57
C SER A 2 18.78 -20.91 -13.91
N ARG A 3 18.92 -21.21 -12.62
CA ARG A 3 17.85 -21.85 -11.86
C ARG A 3 16.68 -20.85 -11.80
N ASP A 4 15.54 -21.23 -12.36
CA ASP A 4 14.27 -20.53 -12.14
C ASP A 4 13.95 -20.55 -10.63
N VAL A 5 14.42 -19.53 -9.91
CA VAL A 5 14.09 -19.32 -8.48
C VAL A 5 12.59 -19.05 -8.30
N ALA A 6 11.88 -18.71 -9.38
CA ALA A 6 10.48 -18.32 -9.41
C ALA A 6 9.48 -19.46 -9.13
N THR A 7 9.89 -20.74 -9.14
CA THR A 7 8.96 -21.88 -9.09
C THR A 7 8.97 -22.70 -7.81
N ILE A 8 9.82 -22.38 -6.83
CA ILE A 8 9.78 -23.08 -5.53
C ILE A 8 8.65 -22.47 -4.68
N PRO A 9 7.61 -23.24 -4.30
CA PRO A 9 6.54 -22.72 -3.45
C PRO A 9 7.09 -22.35 -2.08
N LYS A 10 7.05 -21.06 -1.73
CA LYS A 10 7.43 -20.59 -0.39
C LYS A 10 6.27 -20.82 0.58
N ARG A 11 6.59 -21.25 1.79
CA ARG A 11 5.63 -21.38 2.90
C ARG A 11 5.92 -20.34 3.97
N ILE A 12 4.89 -19.76 4.56
CA ILE A 12 5.03 -18.86 5.72
C ILE A 12 5.48 -19.71 6.92
N ALA A 13 6.66 -19.42 7.48
CA ALA A 13 7.19 -20.13 8.64
C ALA A 13 6.69 -19.53 9.97
N SER A 14 6.55 -18.21 10.04
CA SER A 14 6.07 -17.47 11.20
C SER A 14 5.61 -16.07 10.83
N ILE A 15 4.91 -15.41 11.75
CA ILE A 15 4.48 -14.00 11.64
C ILE A 15 5.16 -13.23 12.77
N LYS A 16 5.78 -12.09 12.45
CA LYS A 16 6.41 -11.22 13.43
C LYS A 16 5.52 -10.02 13.70
N PHE A 17 4.98 -9.94 14.91
CA PHE A 17 4.24 -8.77 15.37
C PHE A 17 5.22 -7.70 15.85
N SER A 18 4.92 -6.44 15.52
CA SER A 18 5.71 -5.28 15.93
C SER A 18 4.87 -4.01 15.83
N LEU A 19 5.44 -2.89 16.24
CA LEU A 19 4.89 -1.55 15.99
C LEU A 19 5.54 -0.97 14.74
N MET A 20 4.78 -0.19 13.97
CA MET A 20 5.27 0.42 12.73
C MET A 20 5.83 1.81 13.00
N ASP A 21 7.03 2.10 12.48
CA ASP A 21 7.61 3.44 12.55
C ASP A 21 6.85 4.41 11.62
N PRO A 22 6.57 5.66 12.04
CA PRO A 22 5.89 6.63 11.19
C PRO A 22 6.58 6.87 9.83
N ASN A 23 7.91 6.78 9.76
CA ASN A 23 8.64 6.92 8.51
C ASN A 23 8.47 5.70 7.61
N GLU A 24 8.32 4.50 8.19
CA GLU A 24 8.04 3.28 7.45
C GLU A 24 6.65 3.32 6.81
N ILE A 25 5.62 3.78 7.54
CA ILE A 25 4.28 4.04 6.99
C ILE A 25 4.37 4.96 5.77
N ARG A 26 5.07 6.09 5.90
CA ARG A 26 5.20 7.09 4.83
C ARG A 26 5.92 6.53 3.60
N LYS A 27 6.96 5.72 3.81
CA LYS A 27 7.72 5.09 2.72
C LYS A 27 6.92 4.02 1.99
N MET A 28 6.10 3.26 2.71
CA MET A 28 5.24 2.23 2.13
C MET A 28 4.00 2.79 1.43
N SER A 29 3.56 4.00 1.82
CA SER A 29 2.33 4.59 1.28
C SER A 29 2.44 4.89 -0.21
N ALA A 30 1.38 4.56 -0.95
CA ALA A 30 1.25 4.96 -2.36
C ALA A 30 0.90 6.44 -2.52
N VAL A 31 0.20 7.03 -1.54
CA VAL A 31 -0.30 8.40 -1.59
C VAL A 31 -0.38 9.03 -0.19
N GLU A 32 -0.28 10.34 -0.11
CA GLU A 32 -0.62 11.12 1.07
C GLU A 32 -2.05 11.66 0.91
N VAL A 33 -2.98 11.21 1.75
CA VAL A 33 -4.38 11.67 1.70
C VAL A 33 -4.51 13.01 2.43
N LYS A 34 -4.97 14.04 1.71
CA LYS A 34 -5.11 15.42 2.21
C LYS A 34 -6.55 15.90 2.27
N THR A 35 -7.43 15.26 1.49
CA THR A 35 -8.83 15.62 1.37
C THR A 35 -9.67 14.58 2.11
N ALA A 36 -10.50 15.03 3.05
CA ALA A 36 -11.37 14.15 3.84
C ALA A 36 -12.57 13.65 3.03
N ASP A 37 -13.06 14.44 2.08
CA ASP A 37 -14.15 14.07 1.20
C ASP A 37 -13.73 13.03 0.16
N THR A 38 -14.68 12.18 -0.23
CA THR A 38 -14.44 11.06 -1.15
C THR A 38 -14.52 11.48 -2.62
N TYR A 39 -15.63 12.11 -3.00
CA TYR A 39 -15.96 12.50 -4.37
C TYR A 39 -16.37 13.96 -4.46
N LYS A 40 -16.11 14.56 -5.61
CA LYS A 40 -16.59 15.90 -6.00
C LYS A 40 -18.05 15.84 -6.44
N ASP A 41 -18.65 17.01 -6.64
CA ASP A 41 -20.02 17.16 -7.13
C ASP A 41 -20.24 16.55 -8.53
N ASP A 42 -19.17 16.41 -9.32
CA ASP A 42 -19.18 15.77 -10.64
C ASP A 42 -19.06 14.22 -10.58
N GLY A 43 -18.93 13.65 -9.38
CA GLY A 43 -18.79 12.21 -9.13
C GLY A 43 -17.36 11.68 -9.30
N HIS A 44 -16.38 12.50 -9.69
CA HIS A 44 -14.98 12.08 -9.73
C HIS A 44 -14.34 12.12 -8.34
N ALA A 45 -13.39 11.22 -8.10
CA ALA A 45 -12.64 11.20 -6.85
C ALA A 45 -11.76 12.45 -6.70
N TYR A 46 -11.52 12.88 -5.46
CA TYR A 46 -10.50 13.88 -5.19
C TYR A 46 -9.10 13.29 -5.45
N ARG A 47 -8.28 14.02 -6.21
CA ARG A 47 -6.85 13.73 -6.32
C ARG A 47 -6.21 13.92 -4.94
N GLN A 48 -5.40 12.96 -4.50
CA GLN A 48 -4.89 12.86 -3.12
C GLN A 48 -6.01 12.84 -2.06
N GLY A 49 -7.20 12.36 -2.44
CA GLY A 49 -8.31 12.10 -1.56
C GLY A 49 -8.38 10.64 -1.14
N LEU A 50 -9.43 10.30 -0.39
CA LEU A 50 -9.62 8.93 0.12
C LEU A 50 -9.84 7.91 -1.01
N MET A 51 -10.41 8.35 -2.14
CA MET A 51 -10.72 7.51 -3.30
C MET A 51 -9.72 7.70 -4.47
N ASP A 52 -8.50 8.19 -4.19
CA ASP A 52 -7.46 8.32 -5.22
C ASP A 52 -6.98 6.94 -5.71
N SER A 53 -6.68 6.84 -7.01
CA SER A 53 -6.36 5.58 -7.71
C SER A 53 -4.87 5.32 -7.83
#